data_AF-A0A7K3F1W8-F1
#
_entry.id   AF-A0A7K3F1W8-F1
#
_cell.length_a   1.000
_cell.length_b   1.000
_cell.length_c   1.000
_cell.angle_alpha   90.00
_cell.angle_beta   90.00
_cell.angle_gamma   90.00
#
_symmetry.space_group_name_H-M   'P 1'
#
loop_
_entity.id
_entity.type
_entity.pdbx_description
1 polymer ?
#
loop_
_entity_poly.entity_id
_entity_poly.type
_entity_poly.pdbx_seq_one_letter_code
_entity_poly.pdbx_strand_id
1 'polypeptide(L)'
;MTGHDTPAAFLDGFVALLAEAAVTGRRLTREERAVRRELGARAAASGLGWRVLVREHLAAGRGARPAEASPDDVLSVVEQALDAFAEGYESAQRLVIRQEEAARREFIDDLLHGRGDAGQLAARAERFGLRLSRDHAVAVAEGPVAYDETDSVPRRVQDALFSHFESRRLLLTTKDGRMVCIAPGDQGDVLTRFAKQAHAATEGGQVALGRPRSGAIGIGHSYQEALNALDVAHRMGFDDPLLRAADLLVFPVLARDRTALVDLVRETLSPLEQARGGAQPLLDTLNEYFDAGCVAAETARRLSLSVRALTYRLERVHTLTGVDPTEPVQRYMLQTSVIGARLLDWPSRPL
;
A
#
# COMPACT_ATOMS: atom_id res chain seq x y z
N MET A 1 30.78 23.89 9.46
CA MET A 1 30.62 25.30 9.85
C MET A 1 29.63 25.93 8.88
N THR A 2 28.35 25.85 9.18
CA THR A 2 27.27 26.50 8.41
C THR A 2 27.17 27.93 8.90
N GLY A 3 27.44 28.93 8.05
CA GLY A 3 27.11 30.32 8.35
C GLY A 3 25.62 30.38 8.65
N HIS A 4 25.24 30.86 9.84
CA HIS A 4 23.84 31.08 10.14
C HIS A 4 23.35 32.25 9.29
N ASP A 5 22.63 31.95 8.22
CA ASP A 5 21.96 32.98 7.42
C ASP A 5 21.02 33.75 8.34
N THR A 6 21.35 35.02 8.59
CA THR A 6 20.49 35.91 9.37
C THR A 6 19.25 36.27 8.56
N PRO A 7 18.06 36.43 9.18
CA PRO A 7 16.85 36.87 8.49
C PRO A 7 17.03 38.12 7.61
N ALA A 8 17.94 39.03 8.00
CA ALA A 8 18.29 40.23 7.24
C ALA A 8 18.91 39.95 5.86
N ALA A 9 19.57 38.80 5.67
CA ALA A 9 20.15 38.42 4.38
C ALA A 9 19.09 38.20 3.29
N PHE A 10 17.84 37.93 3.69
CA PHE A 10 16.71 37.73 2.78
C PHE A 10 15.95 39.03 2.46
N LEU A 11 16.38 40.17 3.03
CA LEU A 11 15.93 41.51 2.66
C LEU A 11 16.74 42.12 1.51
N ASP A 12 17.74 41.40 0.99
CA ASP A 12 18.66 41.93 -0.02
C ASP A 12 17.91 42.49 -1.22
N GLY A 13 18.20 43.74 -1.62
CA GLY A 13 17.52 44.46 -2.68
C GLY A 13 16.06 44.91 -2.41
N PHE A 14 15.42 44.51 -1.31
CA PHE A 14 14.02 44.87 -1.00
C PHE A 14 13.85 46.38 -0.77
N VAL A 15 14.76 46.97 0.00
CA VAL A 15 14.72 48.41 0.33
C VAL A 15 14.93 49.29 -0.90
N ALA A 16 15.87 48.93 -1.78
CA ALA A 16 16.12 49.66 -3.03
C ALA A 16 14.92 49.57 -3.98
N LEU A 17 14.33 48.38 -4.10
CA LEU A 17 13.13 48.13 -4.89
C LEU A 17 11.92 48.92 -4.36
N LEU A 18 11.78 49.04 -3.04
CA LEU A 18 10.74 49.88 -2.42
C LEU A 18 10.95 51.36 -2.76
N ALA A 19 12.18 51.85 -2.72
CA ALA A 19 12.51 53.24 -3.01
C ALA A 19 12.20 53.63 -4.46
N GLU A 20 12.47 52.74 -5.43
CA GLU A 20 12.26 53.03 -6.84
C GLU A 20 10.80 52.83 -7.28
N ALA A 21 10.21 51.68 -6.92
CA ALA A 21 8.89 51.31 -7.42
C ALA A 21 7.77 52.11 -6.74
N ALA A 22 7.91 52.46 -5.47
CA ALA A 22 6.88 53.20 -4.74
C ALA A 22 6.84 54.69 -5.13
N VAL A 23 7.99 55.30 -5.48
CA VAL A 23 8.03 56.70 -5.96
C VAL A 23 7.41 56.82 -7.36
N THR A 24 7.56 55.80 -8.19
CA THR A 24 7.04 55.79 -9.56
C THR A 24 5.62 55.23 -9.68
N GLY A 25 5.07 54.64 -8.60
CA GLY A 25 3.77 53.95 -8.60
C GLY A 25 3.71 52.74 -9.53
N ARG A 26 4.88 52.23 -9.98
CA ARG A 26 4.94 51.14 -10.96
C ARG A 26 4.77 49.78 -10.28
N ARG A 27 4.27 48.82 -11.05
CA ARG A 27 4.29 47.40 -10.62
C ARG A 27 5.70 46.82 -10.71
N LEU A 28 5.98 45.83 -9.88
CA LEU A 28 7.22 45.07 -9.94
C LEU A 28 7.29 44.28 -11.26
N THR A 29 8.46 44.32 -11.89
CA THR A 29 8.75 43.59 -13.12
C THR A 29 8.77 42.08 -12.86
N ARG A 30 8.72 41.30 -13.95
CA ARG A 30 8.82 39.83 -13.83
C ARG A 30 10.15 39.38 -13.21
N GLU A 31 11.23 40.10 -13.52
CA GLU A 31 12.57 39.81 -13.00
C GLU A 31 12.68 40.14 -11.52
N GLU A 32 12.21 41.31 -11.09
CA GLU A 32 12.17 41.71 -9.67
C GLU A 32 11.40 40.69 -8.81
N ARG A 33 10.23 40.24 -9.30
CA ARG A 33 9.45 39.18 -8.64
C ARG A 33 10.18 37.84 -8.64
N ALA A 34 10.92 37.51 -9.70
CA ALA A 34 11.70 36.27 -9.74
C ALA A 34 12.82 36.27 -8.68
N VAL A 35 13.54 37.38 -8.51
CA VAL A 35 14.54 37.52 -7.44
C VAL A 35 13.91 37.37 -6.06
N ARG A 36 12.72 37.95 -5.83
CA ARG A 36 11.99 37.77 -4.56
C ARG A 36 11.63 36.30 -4.32
N ARG A 37 11.14 35.59 -5.34
CA ARG A 37 10.86 34.14 -5.24
C ARG A 37 12.11 33.34 -4.88
N GLU A 38 13.25 33.63 -5.51
CA GLU A 38 14.50 32.92 -5.23
C GLU A 38 14.97 33.11 -3.78
N LEU A 39 14.88 34.34 -3.26
CA LEU A 39 15.17 34.62 -1.85
C LEU A 39 14.20 33.89 -0.92
N GLY A 40 12.91 33.82 -1.27
CA GLY A 40 11.91 33.05 -0.54
C GLY A 40 12.27 31.55 -0.49
N ALA A 41 12.65 30.97 -1.63
CA ALA A 41 13.06 29.57 -1.71
C ALA A 41 14.32 29.28 -0.88
N ARG A 42 15.32 30.16 -0.93
CA ARG A 42 16.54 30.05 -0.11
C ARG A 42 16.22 30.18 1.38
N ALA A 43 15.32 31.09 1.77
CA ALA A 43 14.92 31.25 3.17
C ALA A 43 14.25 30.00 3.73
N ALA A 44 13.42 29.32 2.93
CA ALA A 44 12.84 28.04 3.28
C ALA A 44 13.91 26.95 3.46
N ALA A 45 14.90 26.89 2.57
CA ALA A 45 16.02 25.95 2.65
C ALA A 45 16.90 26.18 3.90
N SER A 46 17.05 27.42 4.35
CA SER A 46 17.77 27.75 5.59
C SER A 46 16.97 27.51 6.87
N GLY A 47 15.73 27.00 6.78
CA GLY A 47 14.88 26.61 7.92
C GLY A 47 14.33 27.78 8.73
N LEU A 48 14.34 29.00 8.19
CA LEU A 48 13.83 30.17 8.88
C LEU A 48 12.30 30.19 8.89
N GLY A 49 11.70 30.45 10.05
CA GLY A 49 10.26 30.48 10.18
C GLY A 49 9.61 31.65 9.43
N TRP A 50 8.59 31.36 8.61
CA TRP A 50 7.79 32.33 7.86
C TRP A 50 7.43 33.60 8.64
N ARG A 51 6.95 33.44 9.87
CA ARG A 51 6.55 34.55 10.75
C ARG A 51 7.69 35.53 11.05
N VAL A 52 8.93 35.05 11.16
CA VAL A 52 10.10 35.90 11.38
C VAL A 52 10.41 36.69 10.11
N LEU A 53 10.44 36.02 8.96
CA LEU A 53 10.74 36.64 7.67
C LEU A 53 9.75 37.74 7.29
N VAL A 54 8.45 37.52 7.50
CA VAL A 54 7.42 38.56 7.26
C VAL A 54 7.62 39.76 8.16
N ARG A 55 7.93 39.55 9.44
CA ARG A 55 8.16 40.65 10.39
C ARG A 55 9.34 41.51 9.96
N GLU A 56 10.43 40.90 9.50
CA GLU A 56 11.62 41.61 9.02
C GLU A 56 11.31 42.44 7.76
N HIS A 57 10.58 41.88 6.79
CA HIS A 57 10.16 42.62 5.59
C HIS A 57 9.25 43.81 5.92
N LEU A 58 8.30 43.65 6.85
CA LEU A 58 7.45 44.75 7.31
C LEU A 58 8.23 45.82 8.08
N ALA A 59 9.19 45.42 8.92
CA ALA A 59 10.04 46.35 9.66
C ALA A 59 10.93 47.16 8.71
N ALA A 60 11.54 46.50 7.72
CA ALA A 60 12.35 47.14 6.68
C ALA A 60 11.50 48.11 5.83
N GLY A 61 10.29 47.71 5.43
CA GLY A 61 9.39 48.55 4.65
C GLY A 61 8.94 49.81 5.40
N ARG A 62 8.71 49.71 6.72
CA ARG A 62 8.42 50.88 7.56
C ARG A 62 9.61 51.81 7.71
N GLY A 63 10.81 51.25 7.92
CA GLY A 63 12.03 52.03 8.12
C GLY A 63 12.52 52.74 6.85
N ALA A 64 12.26 52.16 5.68
CA ALA A 64 12.74 52.67 4.39
C ALA A 64 11.65 53.30 3.51
N ARG A 65 10.54 53.73 4.10
CA ARG A 65 9.46 54.38 3.36
C ARG A 65 9.94 55.66 2.66
N PRO A 66 9.80 55.80 1.34
CA PRO A 66 10.13 57.04 0.64
C PRO A 66 9.15 58.16 1.04
N ALA A 67 9.69 59.34 1.37
CA ALA A 67 8.87 60.48 1.79
C ALA A 67 7.93 60.98 0.68
N GLU A 68 8.35 60.81 -0.58
CA GLU A 68 7.66 61.29 -1.78
C GLU A 68 6.57 60.31 -2.28
N ALA A 69 6.55 59.08 -1.76
CA ALA A 69 5.63 58.04 -2.21
C ALA A 69 4.30 58.05 -1.43
N SER A 70 3.20 57.80 -2.16
CA SER A 70 1.88 57.56 -1.55
C SER A 70 1.93 56.35 -0.61
N PRO A 71 1.21 56.37 0.54
CA PRO A 71 1.04 55.17 1.37
C PRO A 71 0.55 53.95 0.57
N ASP A 72 -0.33 54.17 -0.41
CA ASP A 72 -0.93 53.10 -1.21
C ASP A 72 0.10 52.46 -2.16
N ASP A 73 1.00 53.26 -2.76
CA ASP A 73 2.05 52.76 -3.65
C ASP A 73 3.09 51.97 -2.87
N VAL A 74 3.47 52.44 -1.67
CA VAL A 74 4.37 51.72 -0.75
C VAL A 74 3.77 50.37 -0.35
N LEU A 75 2.48 50.36 0.03
CA LEU A 75 1.79 49.13 0.40
C LEU A 75 1.71 48.16 -0.78
N SER A 76 1.38 48.65 -1.98
CA SER A 76 1.29 47.82 -3.18
C SER A 76 2.62 47.16 -3.55
N VAL A 77 3.75 47.87 -3.38
CA VAL A 77 5.08 47.30 -3.63
C VAL A 77 5.45 46.26 -2.57
N VAL A 78 5.15 46.53 -1.29
CA VAL A 78 5.36 45.57 -0.20
C VAL A 78 4.53 44.30 -0.43
N GLU A 79 3.26 44.42 -0.79
CA GLU A 79 2.39 43.29 -1.13
C GLU A 79 2.97 42.47 -2.28
N GLN A 80 3.31 43.10 -3.41
CA GLN A 80 3.88 42.38 -4.55
C GLN A 80 5.21 41.67 -4.23
N ALA A 81 6.05 42.28 -3.39
CA ALA A 81 7.32 41.71 -2.99
C ALA A 81 7.13 40.53 -2.02
N LEU A 82 6.23 40.68 -1.03
CA LEU A 82 5.91 39.63 -0.07
C LEU A 82 5.18 38.46 -0.71
N ASP A 83 4.26 38.70 -1.65
CA ASP A 83 3.58 37.66 -2.40
C ASP A 83 4.58 36.84 -3.23
N ALA A 84 5.46 37.50 -3.98
CA ALA A 84 6.51 36.82 -4.73
C ALA A 84 7.48 36.06 -3.81
N PHE A 85 7.83 36.62 -2.66
CA PHE A 85 8.66 35.93 -1.67
C PHE A 85 7.93 34.70 -1.07
N ALA A 86 6.64 34.82 -0.74
CA ALA A 86 5.79 33.74 -0.24
C ALA A 86 5.67 32.60 -1.26
N GLU A 87 5.42 32.93 -2.54
CA GLU A 87 5.35 31.96 -3.63
C GLU A 87 6.60 31.07 -3.68
N GLY A 88 7.78 31.69 -3.58
CA GLY A 88 9.05 30.98 -3.58
C GLY A 88 9.26 30.12 -2.33
N TYR A 89 8.95 30.67 -1.16
CA TYR A 89 9.06 29.98 0.12
C TYR A 89 8.14 28.75 0.19
N GLU A 90 6.85 28.90 -0.15
CA GLU A 90 5.88 27.81 -0.16
C GLU A 90 6.24 26.72 -1.18
N SER A 91 6.68 27.13 -2.37
CA SER A 91 7.08 26.18 -3.43
C SER A 91 8.29 25.34 -2.99
N ALA A 92 9.28 25.96 -2.35
CA ALA A 92 10.43 25.25 -1.80
C ALA A 92 10.03 24.30 -0.65
N GLN A 93 9.17 24.75 0.28
CA GLN A 93 8.65 23.87 1.33
C GLN A 93 7.87 22.67 0.77
N ARG A 94 6.98 22.90 -0.21
CA ARG A 94 6.24 21.82 -0.89
C ARG A 94 7.18 20.86 -1.61
N LEU A 95 8.26 21.37 -2.22
CA LEU A 95 9.26 20.53 -2.88
C LEU A 95 9.97 19.60 -1.88
N VAL A 96 10.39 20.13 -0.72
CA VAL A 96 11.00 19.34 0.35
C VAL A 96 10.04 18.25 0.83
N ILE A 97 8.79 18.59 1.13
CA ILE A 97 7.77 17.61 1.55
C ILE A 97 7.59 16.52 0.49
N ARG A 98 7.46 16.90 -0.79
CA ARG A 98 7.33 15.92 -1.89
C ARG A 98 8.55 15.03 -2.04
N GLN A 99 9.75 15.57 -1.86
CA GLN A 99 11.00 14.79 -1.91
C GLN A 99 11.08 13.81 -0.74
N GLU A 100 10.71 14.22 0.47
CA GLU A 100 10.64 13.32 1.63
C GLU A 100 9.60 12.22 1.43
N GLU A 101 8.41 12.56 0.93
CA GLU A 101 7.38 11.57 0.60
C GLU A 101 7.85 10.61 -0.50
N ALA A 102 8.49 11.12 -1.56
CA ALA A 102 9.03 10.28 -2.63
C ALA A 102 10.11 9.33 -2.11
N ALA A 103 11.05 9.84 -1.29
CA ALA A 103 12.10 9.02 -0.67
C ALA A 103 11.53 7.98 0.30
N ARG A 104 10.41 8.29 0.98
CA ARG A 104 9.68 7.34 1.82
C ARG A 104 9.01 6.25 0.98
N ARG A 105 8.31 6.62 -0.10
CA ARG A 105 7.66 5.66 -1.01
C ARG A 105 8.67 4.72 -1.66
N GLU A 106 9.80 5.25 -2.13
CA GLU A 106 10.91 4.47 -2.69
C GLU A 106 11.47 3.49 -1.64
N PHE A 107 11.74 3.96 -0.42
CA PHE A 107 12.22 3.09 0.67
C PHE A 107 11.26 1.93 0.95
N ILE A 108 9.96 2.21 0.98
CA ILE A 108 8.92 1.21 1.22
C ILE A 108 8.87 0.21 0.06
N ASP A 109 8.95 0.69 -1.19
CA ASP A 109 8.95 -0.19 -2.35
C ASP A 109 10.17 -1.12 -2.34
N ASP A 110 11.35 -0.57 -2.05
CA ASP A 110 12.59 -1.33 -1.89
C ASP A 110 12.45 -2.38 -0.78
N LEU A 111 11.91 -1.99 0.38
CA LEU A 111 11.73 -2.86 1.54
C LEU A 111 10.74 -4.01 1.26
N LEU A 112 9.59 -3.71 0.64
CA LEU A 112 8.54 -4.69 0.36
C LEU A 112 8.93 -5.67 -0.75
N HIS A 113 9.74 -5.24 -1.72
CA HIS A 113 10.24 -6.10 -2.79
C HIS A 113 11.62 -6.71 -2.50
N GLY A 114 12.20 -6.42 -1.34
CA GLY A 114 13.54 -6.89 -0.95
C GLY A 114 14.64 -6.42 -1.91
N ARG A 115 14.50 -5.23 -2.50
CA ARG A 115 15.46 -4.63 -3.42
C ARG A 115 16.42 -3.71 -2.67
N GLY A 116 17.67 -3.64 -3.14
CA GLY A 116 18.67 -2.70 -2.62
C GLY A 116 19.68 -3.31 -1.63
N ASP A 117 20.67 -2.51 -1.26
CA ASP A 117 21.72 -2.89 -0.32
C ASP A 117 21.20 -2.92 1.13
N ALA A 118 21.49 -4.00 1.85
CA ALA A 118 20.99 -4.20 3.22
C ALA A 118 21.50 -3.13 4.20
N GLY A 119 22.71 -2.61 4.01
CA GLY A 119 23.28 -1.54 4.83
C GLY A 119 22.55 -0.21 4.61
N GLN A 120 22.27 0.15 3.35
CA GLN A 120 21.51 1.35 3.01
C GLN A 120 20.06 1.29 3.52
N LEU A 121 19.41 0.12 3.38
CA LEU A 121 18.07 -0.10 3.92
C LEU A 121 18.03 0.01 5.44
N ALA A 122 19.04 -0.55 6.14
CA ALA A 122 19.13 -0.44 7.60
C ALA A 122 19.28 1.02 8.06
N ALA A 123 20.15 1.79 7.41
CA ALA A 123 20.35 3.20 7.74
C ALA A 123 19.09 4.06 7.50
N ARG A 124 18.30 3.75 6.48
CA ARG A 124 17.01 4.40 6.21
C ARG A 124 15.92 3.93 7.18
N ALA A 125 15.88 2.64 7.51
CA ALA A 125 14.87 2.02 8.37
C ALA A 125 14.80 2.64 9.77
N GLU A 126 15.95 2.99 10.35
CA GLU A 126 16.00 3.63 11.67
C GLU A 126 15.24 4.97 11.70
N ARG A 127 15.26 5.74 10.61
CA ARG A 127 14.50 7.00 10.49
C ARG A 127 12.99 6.78 10.56
N PHE A 128 12.53 5.59 10.21
CA PHE A 128 11.14 5.17 10.23
C PHE A 128 10.78 4.28 11.43
N GLY A 129 11.69 4.15 12.41
CA GLY A 129 11.45 3.35 13.62
C GLY A 129 11.54 1.83 13.42
N LEU A 130 12.03 1.36 12.27
CA LEU A 130 12.21 -0.05 11.99
C LEU A 130 13.64 -0.49 12.35
N ARG A 131 13.77 -1.61 13.08
CA ARG A 131 15.07 -2.18 13.46
C ARG A 131 15.28 -3.50 12.76
N LEU A 132 15.81 -3.49 11.54
CA LEU A 132 15.92 -4.67 10.67
C LEU A 132 16.68 -5.86 11.27
N SER A 133 17.43 -5.69 12.36
CA SER A 133 18.03 -6.79 13.12
C SER A 133 17.04 -7.69 13.86
N ARG A 134 15.76 -7.28 13.95
CA ARG A 134 14.67 -8.05 14.56
C ARG A 134 13.78 -8.68 13.50
N ASP A 135 13.01 -9.67 13.95
CA ASP A 135 11.91 -10.20 13.14
C ASP A 135 10.80 -9.17 13.00
N HIS A 136 10.24 -9.11 11.80
CA HIS A 136 9.08 -8.28 11.46
C HIS A 136 8.05 -9.15 10.76
N ALA A 137 6.79 -8.85 10.99
CA ALA A 137 5.68 -9.40 10.25
C ALA A 137 4.94 -8.27 9.54
N VAL A 138 4.37 -8.61 8.39
CA VAL A 138 3.64 -7.69 7.52
C VAL A 138 2.18 -8.15 7.46
N ALA A 139 1.27 -7.22 7.72
CA ALA A 139 -0.15 -7.39 7.46
C ALA A 139 -0.56 -6.54 6.26
N VAL A 140 -1.37 -7.11 5.37
CA VAL A 140 -1.91 -6.44 4.20
C VAL A 140 -3.43 -6.49 4.28
N ALA A 141 -4.07 -5.33 4.26
CA ALA A 141 -5.51 -5.20 4.19
C ALA A 141 -5.95 -4.85 2.77
N GLU A 142 -6.95 -5.56 2.28
CA GLU A 142 -7.60 -5.38 0.99
C GLU A 142 -9.08 -5.09 1.23
N GLY A 143 -9.50 -3.87 0.86
CA GLY A 143 -10.89 -3.43 0.98
C GLY A 143 -11.69 -3.72 -0.28
N PRO A 144 -13.03 -3.51 -0.24
CA PRO A 144 -13.88 -3.61 -1.43
C PRO A 144 -13.54 -2.55 -2.50
N VAL A 145 -12.93 -1.44 -2.08
CA VAL A 145 -12.39 -0.40 -2.95
C VAL A 145 -10.91 -0.24 -2.62
N ALA A 146 -10.11 -0.02 -3.66
CA ALA A 146 -8.68 0.26 -3.53
C ALA A 146 -8.44 1.51 -2.67
N TYR A 147 -7.51 1.42 -1.71
CA TYR A 147 -7.14 2.56 -0.86
C TYR A 147 -6.18 3.51 -1.58
N ASP A 148 -6.43 4.82 -1.43
CA ASP A 148 -5.51 5.90 -1.75
C ASP A 148 -4.86 6.49 -0.48
N GLU A 149 -3.66 7.06 -0.60
CA GLU A 149 -2.96 7.79 0.48
C GLU A 149 -3.79 8.98 1.02
N THR A 150 -4.70 9.52 0.19
CA THR A 150 -5.57 10.64 0.56
C THR A 150 -6.82 10.21 1.31
N ASP A 151 -7.12 8.91 1.36
CA ASP A 151 -8.36 8.39 1.95
C ASP A 151 -8.41 8.60 3.46
N SER A 152 -9.64 8.77 3.96
CA SER A 152 -9.91 8.86 5.39
C SER A 152 -9.66 7.55 6.13
N VAL A 153 -9.73 6.40 5.44
CA VAL A 153 -9.62 5.07 6.06
C VAL A 153 -8.19 4.81 6.57
N PRO A 154 -7.13 4.89 5.75
CA PRO A 154 -5.75 4.73 6.24
C PRO A 154 -5.43 5.67 7.41
N ARG A 155 -5.88 6.93 7.35
CA ARG A 155 -5.67 7.91 8.43
C ARG A 155 -6.36 7.51 9.73
N ARG A 156 -7.64 7.10 9.68
CA ARG A 156 -8.38 6.61 10.85
C ARG A 156 -7.72 5.39 11.48
N VAL A 157 -7.28 4.43 10.65
CA VAL A 157 -6.58 3.22 11.11
C VAL A 157 -5.24 3.61 11.75
N GLN A 158 -4.51 4.55 11.14
CA GLN A 158 -3.25 5.08 11.67
C GLN A 158 -3.42 5.69 13.06
N ASP A 159 -4.39 6.59 13.23
CA ASP A 159 -4.66 7.28 14.50
C ASP A 159 -5.10 6.28 15.59
N ALA A 160 -5.90 5.28 15.22
CA ALA A 160 -6.34 4.22 16.13
C ALA A 160 -5.18 3.33 16.59
N LEU A 161 -4.18 3.08 15.74
CA LEU A 161 -2.98 2.34 16.11
C LEU A 161 -2.04 3.16 16.97
N PHE A 162 -1.75 4.41 16.59
CA PHE A 162 -0.81 5.27 17.31
C PHE A 162 -1.32 5.78 18.64
N SER A 163 -2.64 5.80 18.88
CA SER A 163 -3.19 6.07 20.21
C SER A 163 -2.93 4.93 21.21
N HIS A 164 -2.67 3.71 20.74
CA HIS A 164 -2.51 2.52 21.59
C HIS A 164 -1.07 2.00 21.63
N PHE A 165 -0.29 2.24 20.58
CA PHE A 165 1.08 1.74 20.45
C PHE A 165 2.05 2.90 20.20
N GLU A 166 3.25 2.82 20.79
CA GLU A 166 4.31 3.78 20.54
C GLU A 166 4.63 3.83 19.04
N SER A 167 4.49 5.02 18.42
CA SER A 167 4.64 5.24 16.97
C SER A 167 6.03 4.85 16.41
N ARG A 168 7.01 4.58 17.27
CA ARG A 168 8.42 4.38 16.89
C ARG A 168 8.77 2.95 16.49
N ARG A 169 7.80 2.04 16.35
CA ARG A 169 8.10 0.62 16.06
C ARG A 169 7.27 0.00 14.95
N LEU A 170 6.29 0.71 14.39
CA LEU A 170 5.44 0.20 13.33
C LEU A 170 5.40 1.17 12.15
N LEU A 171 5.31 0.64 10.94
CA LEU A 171 5.18 1.42 9.71
C LEU A 171 3.83 1.08 9.06
N LEU A 172 3.03 2.12 8.80
CA LEU A 172 1.78 2.01 8.02
C LEU A 172 1.92 2.78 6.72
N THR A 173 1.47 2.19 5.63
CA THR A 173 1.49 2.76 4.28
C THR A 173 0.36 2.19 3.43
N THR A 174 0.12 2.80 2.28
CA THR A 174 -0.70 2.23 1.20
C THR A 174 0.19 1.84 0.02
N LYS A 175 -0.13 0.73 -0.65
CA LYS A 175 0.60 0.23 -1.81
C LYS A 175 -0.36 -0.57 -2.69
N ASP A 176 -0.40 -0.25 -3.98
CA ASP A 176 -1.21 -0.94 -5.00
C ASP A 176 -2.69 -1.13 -4.59
N GLY A 177 -3.29 -0.10 -3.99
CA GLY A 177 -4.67 -0.12 -3.52
C GLY A 177 -4.90 -0.87 -2.20
N ARG A 178 -3.84 -1.28 -1.49
CA ARG A 178 -3.89 -2.04 -0.24
C ARG A 178 -3.23 -1.26 0.91
N MET A 179 -3.71 -1.43 2.13
CA MET A 179 -3.01 -0.91 3.31
C MET A 179 -2.01 -1.95 3.81
N VAL A 180 -0.78 -1.52 4.09
CA VAL A 180 0.31 -2.38 4.54
C VAL A 180 0.79 -1.89 5.90
N CYS A 181 0.79 -2.78 6.88
CA CYS A 181 1.31 -2.55 8.22
C CYS A 181 2.49 -3.47 8.48
N ILE A 182 3.64 -2.89 8.83
CA ILE A 182 4.85 -3.61 9.21
C ILE A 182 5.05 -3.39 10.71
N ALA A 183 5.13 -4.49 11.46
CA ALA A 183 5.34 -4.45 12.91
C ALA A 183 6.40 -5.49 13.33
N PRO A 184 7.00 -5.36 14.53
CA PRO A 184 7.90 -6.35 15.08
C PRO A 184 7.18 -7.70 15.22
N GLY A 185 7.89 -8.80 14.93
CA GLY A 185 7.34 -10.15 14.90
C GLY A 185 6.85 -10.66 16.26
N ASP A 186 7.36 -10.10 17.35
CA ASP A 186 6.94 -10.36 18.73
C ASP A 186 5.67 -9.60 19.13
N GLN A 187 5.15 -8.72 18.27
CA GLN A 187 3.98 -7.87 18.52
C GLN A 187 2.78 -8.26 17.67
N GLY A 188 2.39 -9.54 17.73
CA GLY A 188 1.22 -10.06 17.00
C GLY A 188 -0.11 -9.33 17.31
N ASP A 189 -0.21 -8.72 18.50
CA ASP A 189 -1.37 -7.92 18.90
C ASP A 189 -1.53 -6.64 18.08
N VAL A 190 -0.42 -6.03 17.64
CA VAL A 190 -0.44 -4.83 16.78
C VAL A 190 -1.06 -5.17 15.44
N LEU A 191 -0.62 -6.25 14.80
CA LEU A 191 -1.14 -6.68 13.50
C LEU A 191 -2.60 -7.16 13.61
N THR A 192 -2.94 -7.84 14.70
CA THR A 192 -4.34 -8.24 14.96
C THR A 192 -5.24 -7.02 15.17
N ARG A 193 -4.75 -5.97 15.84
CA ARG A 193 -5.50 -4.72 16.01
C ARG A 193 -5.60 -3.94 14.69
N PHE A 194 -4.53 -3.86 13.91
CA PHE A 194 -4.56 -3.32 12.56
C PHE A 194 -5.64 -4.01 11.73
N ALA A 195 -5.68 -5.35 11.74
CA ALA A 195 -6.68 -6.09 11.01
C ALA A 195 -8.12 -5.75 11.44
N LYS A 196 -8.38 -5.70 12.75
CA LYS A 196 -9.69 -5.29 13.29
C LYS A 196 -10.09 -3.89 12.85
N GLN A 197 -9.16 -2.93 12.90
CA GLN A 197 -9.45 -1.54 12.50
C GLN A 197 -9.66 -1.41 10.98
N ALA A 198 -8.85 -2.08 10.18
CA ALA A 198 -8.96 -2.07 8.72
C ALA A 198 -10.28 -2.71 8.26
N HIS A 199 -10.65 -3.85 8.84
CA HIS A 199 -11.92 -4.53 8.55
C HIS A 199 -13.12 -3.64 8.95
N ALA A 200 -13.11 -3.08 10.16
CA ALA A 200 -14.18 -2.20 10.63
C ALA A 200 -14.34 -0.93 9.77
N ALA A 201 -13.23 -0.40 9.22
CA ALA A 201 -13.26 0.80 8.41
C ALA A 201 -13.75 0.56 6.96
N THR A 202 -13.87 -0.70 6.53
CA THR A 202 -14.20 -1.05 5.13
C THR A 202 -15.45 -1.89 4.94
N GLU A 203 -16.10 -2.33 6.02
CA GLU A 203 -17.37 -3.06 5.98
C GLU A 203 -17.36 -4.28 5.03
N GLY A 204 -16.24 -5.03 5.00
CA GLY A 204 -16.12 -6.24 4.18
C GLY A 204 -14.73 -6.56 3.63
N GLY A 205 -13.70 -5.75 3.92
CA GLY A 205 -12.33 -6.05 3.51
C GLY A 205 -11.71 -7.23 4.27
N GLN A 206 -10.75 -7.91 3.65
CA GLN A 206 -9.96 -8.98 4.27
C GLN A 206 -8.56 -8.48 4.63
N VAL A 207 -7.97 -9.07 5.67
CA VAL A 207 -6.60 -8.76 6.09
C VAL A 207 -5.80 -10.04 6.19
N ALA A 208 -4.65 -10.09 5.50
CA ALA A 208 -3.74 -11.21 5.56
C ALA A 208 -2.46 -10.87 6.33
N LEU A 209 -2.02 -11.79 7.19
CA LEU A 209 -0.78 -11.69 7.97
C LEU A 209 0.26 -12.65 7.41
N GLY A 210 1.39 -12.11 6.99
CA GLY A 210 2.59 -12.89 6.73
C GLY A 210 3.27 -13.35 8.02
N ARG A 211 4.16 -14.33 7.90
CA ARG A 211 4.90 -14.84 9.07
C ARG A 211 6.02 -13.90 9.47
N PRO A 212 6.41 -13.84 10.76
CA PRO A 212 7.59 -13.12 11.19
C PRO A 212 8.87 -13.59 10.48
N ARG A 213 9.66 -12.63 9.99
CA ARG A 213 10.93 -12.86 9.30
C ARG A 213 11.96 -11.79 9.66
N SER A 214 13.23 -12.18 9.69
CA SER A 214 14.35 -11.29 10.00
C SER A 214 14.81 -10.47 8.78
N GLY A 215 15.19 -9.21 9.00
CA GLY A 215 15.84 -8.38 7.98
C GLY A 215 14.90 -7.82 6.91
N ALA A 216 15.46 -6.96 6.04
CA ALA A 216 14.71 -6.35 4.93
C ALA A 216 14.13 -7.39 3.96
N ILE A 217 14.95 -8.38 3.55
CA ILE A 217 14.51 -9.48 2.70
C ILE A 217 13.38 -10.27 3.37
N GLY A 218 13.48 -10.46 4.70
CA GLY A 218 12.43 -11.10 5.48
C GLY A 218 11.10 -10.36 5.44
N ILE A 219 11.14 -9.03 5.57
CA ILE A 219 9.94 -8.18 5.45
C ILE A 219 9.28 -8.38 4.07
N GLY A 220 10.08 -8.37 2.99
CA GLY A 220 9.55 -8.65 1.65
C GLY A 220 8.94 -10.04 1.51
N HIS A 221 9.54 -11.07 2.10
CA HIS A 221 8.95 -12.41 2.16
C HIS A 221 7.63 -12.44 2.95
N SER A 222 7.57 -11.78 4.11
CA SER A 222 6.33 -11.68 4.89
C SER A 222 5.24 -10.93 4.12
N TYR A 223 5.61 -9.89 3.37
CA TYR A 223 4.68 -9.15 2.51
C TYR A 223 4.13 -10.07 1.41
N GLN A 224 4.99 -10.78 0.69
CA GLN A 224 4.56 -11.72 -0.36
C GLN A 224 3.70 -12.85 0.20
N GLU A 225 4.00 -13.36 1.40
CA GLU A 225 3.17 -14.36 2.08
C GLU A 225 1.75 -13.83 2.35
N ALA A 226 1.61 -12.58 2.78
CA ALA A 226 0.31 -11.94 2.98
C ALA A 226 -0.45 -11.75 1.65
N LEU A 227 0.23 -11.31 0.59
CA LEU A 227 -0.37 -11.19 -0.75
C LEU A 227 -0.86 -12.54 -1.29
N ASN A 228 -0.05 -13.59 -1.14
CA ASN A 228 -0.41 -14.93 -1.57
C ASN A 228 -1.63 -15.45 -0.77
N ALA A 229 -1.72 -15.14 0.51
CA ALA A 229 -2.87 -15.51 1.33
C ALA A 229 -4.17 -14.85 0.84
N LEU A 230 -4.14 -13.56 0.45
CA LEU A 230 -5.29 -12.87 -0.17
C LEU A 230 -5.68 -13.50 -1.51
N ASP A 231 -4.70 -13.77 -2.40
CA ASP A 231 -4.96 -14.41 -3.70
C ASP A 231 -5.56 -15.82 -3.54
N VAL A 232 -5.03 -16.61 -2.60
CA VAL A 232 -5.58 -17.93 -2.25
C VAL A 232 -7.01 -17.80 -1.72
N ALA A 233 -7.26 -16.88 -0.78
CA ALA A 233 -8.60 -16.68 -0.24
C ALA A 233 -9.60 -16.32 -1.35
N HIS A 234 -9.21 -15.45 -2.28
CA HIS A 234 -10.05 -15.10 -3.42
C HIS A 234 -10.37 -16.32 -4.31
N ARG A 235 -9.37 -17.11 -4.70
CA ARG A 235 -9.58 -18.30 -5.58
C ARG A 235 -10.31 -19.44 -4.89
N MET A 236 -10.10 -19.57 -3.58
CA MET A 236 -10.69 -20.62 -2.76
C MET A 236 -12.03 -20.21 -2.13
N GLY A 237 -12.46 -18.95 -2.29
CA GLY A 237 -13.71 -18.45 -1.72
C GLY A 237 -13.69 -18.45 -0.19
N PHE A 238 -12.54 -18.13 0.42
CA PHE A 238 -12.46 -17.98 1.87
C PHE A 238 -12.93 -16.58 2.26
N ASP A 239 -13.94 -16.52 3.12
CA ASP A 239 -14.56 -15.26 3.56
C ASP A 239 -14.08 -14.81 4.95
N ASP A 240 -13.07 -15.49 5.52
CA ASP A 240 -12.49 -15.11 6.80
C ASP A 240 -11.95 -13.67 6.73
N PRO A 241 -12.33 -12.77 7.67
CA PRO A 241 -11.86 -11.38 7.66
C PRO A 241 -10.36 -11.28 7.98
N LEU A 242 -9.80 -12.32 8.61
CA LEU A 242 -8.41 -12.39 9.02
C LEU A 242 -7.77 -13.70 8.52
N LEU A 243 -6.88 -13.57 7.55
CA LEU A 243 -6.13 -14.68 6.98
C LEU A 243 -4.72 -14.70 7.60
N ARG A 244 -4.23 -15.89 7.96
CA ARG A 244 -2.83 -16.06 8.36
C ARG A 244 -2.14 -16.91 7.31
N ALA A 245 -1.05 -16.41 6.75
CA ALA A 245 -0.28 -17.15 5.76
C ALA A 245 0.24 -18.51 6.29
N ALA A 246 0.45 -18.61 7.61
CA ALA A 246 0.81 -19.86 8.28
C ALA A 246 -0.26 -20.97 8.13
N ASP A 247 -1.53 -20.60 8.02
CA ASP A 247 -2.65 -21.55 7.92
C ASP A 247 -2.87 -22.00 6.46
N LEU A 248 -2.27 -21.29 5.50
CA LEU A 248 -2.45 -21.50 4.06
C LEU A 248 -1.19 -22.05 3.36
N LEU A 249 -0.22 -22.58 4.11
CA LEU A 249 1.09 -23.00 3.58
C LEU A 249 1.03 -24.13 2.55
N VAL A 250 -0.04 -24.92 2.52
CA VAL A 250 -0.21 -25.98 1.52
C VAL A 250 -0.34 -25.42 0.10
N PHE A 251 -1.00 -24.27 -0.08
CA PHE A 251 -1.25 -23.72 -1.42
C PHE A 251 0.03 -23.23 -2.11
N PRO A 252 0.92 -22.46 -1.46
CA PRO A 252 2.22 -22.13 -2.05
C PRO A 252 3.11 -23.35 -2.33
N VAL A 253 2.98 -24.42 -1.54
CA VAL A 253 3.71 -25.67 -1.80
C VAL A 253 3.19 -26.32 -3.09
N LEU A 254 1.87 -26.43 -3.26
CA LEU A 254 1.26 -26.95 -4.48
C LEU A 254 1.55 -26.10 -5.71
N ALA A 255 1.53 -24.76 -5.56
CA ALA A 255 1.76 -23.83 -6.66
C ALA A 255 3.26 -23.62 -7.01
N ARG A 256 4.18 -24.23 -6.27
CA ARG A 256 5.63 -24.00 -6.44
C ARG A 256 6.15 -24.48 -7.79
N ASP A 257 5.66 -25.62 -8.26
CA ASP A 257 5.92 -26.13 -9.61
C ASP A 257 4.67 -25.98 -10.46
N ARG A 258 4.53 -24.79 -11.07
CA ARG A 258 3.36 -24.46 -11.89
C ARG A 258 3.19 -25.42 -13.07
N THR A 259 4.29 -25.88 -13.67
CA THR A 259 4.24 -26.79 -14.82
C THR A 259 3.69 -28.14 -14.38
N ALA A 260 4.22 -28.72 -13.31
CA ALA A 260 3.71 -29.97 -12.76
C ALA A 260 2.23 -29.86 -12.33
N LEU A 261 1.82 -28.73 -11.77
CA LEU A 261 0.42 -28.49 -11.42
C LEU A 261 -0.49 -28.42 -12.66
N VAL A 262 -0.05 -27.74 -13.71
CA VAL A 262 -0.76 -27.67 -15.00
C VAL A 262 -0.89 -29.06 -15.62
N ASP A 263 0.18 -29.86 -15.63
CA ASP A 263 0.17 -31.21 -16.17
C ASP A 263 -0.77 -32.12 -15.38
N LEU A 264 -0.74 -32.06 -14.05
CA LEU A 264 -1.66 -32.79 -13.17
C LEU A 264 -3.13 -32.44 -13.48
N VAL A 265 -3.45 -31.15 -13.60
CA VAL A 265 -4.82 -30.69 -13.92
C VAL A 265 -5.22 -31.15 -15.31
N ARG A 266 -4.33 -31.02 -16.31
CA ARG A 266 -4.60 -31.40 -17.70
C ARG A 266 -4.85 -32.90 -17.83
N GLU A 267 -3.99 -33.73 -17.25
CA GLU A 267 -4.12 -35.18 -17.32
C GLU A 267 -5.36 -35.69 -16.56
N THR A 268 -5.67 -35.10 -15.40
CA THR A 268 -6.77 -35.61 -14.55
C THR A 268 -8.13 -35.03 -14.93
N LEU A 269 -8.20 -33.75 -15.28
CA LEU A 269 -9.47 -33.00 -15.34
C LEU A 269 -9.90 -32.58 -16.75
N SER A 270 -8.99 -32.45 -17.73
CA SER A 270 -9.40 -32.12 -19.11
C SER A 270 -10.40 -33.11 -19.72
N PRO A 271 -10.42 -34.43 -19.38
CA PRO A 271 -11.49 -35.31 -19.85
C PRO A 271 -12.91 -34.87 -19.46
N LEU A 272 -13.06 -34.07 -18.39
CA LEU A 272 -14.34 -33.51 -17.97
C LEU A 272 -14.90 -32.50 -18.99
N GLU A 273 -14.08 -31.93 -19.87
CA GLU A 273 -14.54 -31.05 -20.96
C GLU A 273 -15.49 -31.78 -21.93
N GLN A 274 -15.40 -33.10 -22.02
CA GLN A 274 -16.28 -33.95 -22.83
C GLN A 274 -17.69 -34.12 -22.20
N ALA A 275 -17.89 -33.67 -20.97
CA ALA A 275 -19.20 -33.69 -20.34
C ALA A 275 -20.17 -32.71 -21.01
N ARG A 276 -21.46 -33.04 -20.98
CA ARG A 276 -22.50 -32.13 -21.46
C ARG A 276 -22.53 -30.88 -20.58
N GLY A 277 -22.26 -29.72 -21.18
CA GLY A 277 -22.12 -28.45 -20.46
C GLY A 277 -20.68 -28.10 -20.04
N GLY A 278 -19.68 -28.85 -20.55
CA GLY A 278 -18.26 -28.64 -20.23
C GLY A 278 -17.86 -29.18 -18.86
N ALA A 279 -16.63 -28.88 -18.44
CA ALA A 279 -16.07 -29.37 -17.18
C ALA A 279 -16.73 -28.77 -15.93
N GLN A 280 -17.22 -27.52 -16.02
CA GLN A 280 -17.67 -26.73 -14.86
C GLN A 280 -18.67 -27.46 -13.93
N PRO A 281 -19.78 -28.05 -14.42
CA PRO A 281 -20.78 -28.65 -13.51
C PRO A 281 -20.24 -29.85 -12.72
N LEU A 282 -19.29 -30.60 -13.30
CA LEU A 282 -18.64 -31.72 -12.62
C LEU A 282 -17.56 -31.23 -11.65
N LEU A 283 -16.85 -30.14 -11.97
CA LEU A 283 -15.95 -29.48 -11.02
C LEU A 283 -16.68 -28.91 -9.81
N ASP A 284 -17.82 -28.23 -10.01
CA ASP A 284 -18.66 -27.74 -8.92
C ASP A 284 -19.12 -28.90 -8.02
N THR A 285 -19.44 -30.03 -8.65
CA THR A 285 -19.81 -31.25 -7.93
C THR A 285 -18.64 -31.79 -7.10
N LEU A 286 -17.43 -31.84 -7.66
CA LEU A 286 -16.24 -32.33 -6.95
C LEU A 286 -15.81 -31.37 -5.83
N ASN A 287 -15.84 -30.06 -6.06
CA ASN A 287 -15.56 -29.04 -5.04
C ASN A 287 -16.47 -29.24 -3.83
N GLU A 288 -17.79 -29.24 -4.05
CA GLU A 288 -18.74 -29.40 -2.95
C GLU A 288 -18.64 -30.78 -2.29
N TYR A 289 -18.34 -31.82 -3.08
CA TYR A 289 -18.14 -33.16 -2.55
C TYR A 289 -16.95 -33.23 -1.58
N PHE A 290 -15.83 -32.60 -1.94
CA PHE A 290 -14.65 -32.56 -1.09
C PHE A 290 -14.84 -31.64 0.12
N ASP A 291 -15.49 -30.49 -0.05
CA ASP A 291 -15.79 -29.53 1.03
C ASP A 291 -16.81 -30.09 2.05
N ALA A 292 -17.70 -30.99 1.61
CA ALA A 292 -18.60 -31.75 2.47
C ALA A 292 -17.94 -32.98 3.13
N GLY A 293 -16.61 -33.12 3.05
CA GLY A 293 -15.88 -34.26 3.64
C GLY A 293 -16.18 -35.58 2.94
N CYS A 294 -16.46 -35.56 1.64
CA CYS A 294 -16.83 -36.72 0.82
C CYS A 294 -18.16 -37.38 1.23
N VAL A 295 -19.05 -36.64 1.91
CA VAL A 295 -20.36 -37.15 2.33
C VAL A 295 -21.40 -36.84 1.25
N ALA A 296 -21.82 -37.89 0.52
CA ALA A 296 -22.74 -37.75 -0.62
C ALA A 296 -24.09 -37.11 -0.25
N ALA A 297 -24.68 -37.48 0.89
CA ALA A 297 -25.96 -36.92 1.34
C ALA A 297 -25.86 -35.40 1.61
N GLU A 298 -24.76 -34.98 2.23
CA GLU A 298 -24.50 -33.57 2.55
C GLU A 298 -24.24 -32.76 1.28
N THR A 299 -23.40 -33.30 0.39
CA THR A 299 -23.08 -32.68 -0.90
C THR A 299 -24.35 -32.47 -1.74
N ALA A 300 -25.20 -33.50 -1.82
CA ALA A 300 -26.45 -33.43 -2.58
C ALA A 300 -27.38 -32.35 -2.02
N ARG A 301 -27.47 -32.24 -0.69
CA ARG A 301 -28.24 -31.18 0.01
C ARG A 301 -27.72 -29.79 -0.35
N ARG A 302 -26.40 -29.56 -0.31
CA ARG A 302 -25.80 -28.26 -0.62
C ARG A 302 -25.96 -27.87 -2.09
N LEU A 303 -25.87 -28.83 -3.01
CA LEU A 303 -26.11 -28.62 -4.45
C LEU A 303 -27.60 -28.62 -4.84
N SER A 304 -28.53 -28.78 -3.89
CA SER A 304 -29.97 -28.92 -4.15
C SER A 304 -30.30 -30.06 -5.15
N LEU A 305 -29.59 -31.18 -5.03
CA LEU A 305 -29.75 -32.41 -5.83
C LEU A 305 -30.32 -33.55 -4.98
N SER A 306 -30.87 -34.57 -5.65
CA SER A 306 -31.07 -35.87 -4.99
C SER A 306 -29.74 -36.60 -4.84
N VAL A 307 -29.60 -37.45 -3.82
CA VAL A 307 -28.40 -38.29 -3.63
C VAL A 307 -28.12 -39.13 -4.87
N ARG A 308 -29.15 -39.67 -5.53
CA ARG A 308 -29.01 -40.43 -6.79
C ARG A 308 -28.41 -39.59 -7.92
N ALA A 309 -28.86 -38.34 -8.07
CA ALA A 309 -28.33 -37.44 -9.08
C ALA A 309 -26.86 -37.09 -8.81
N LEU A 310 -26.48 -36.92 -7.54
CA LEU A 310 -25.08 -36.75 -7.16
C LEU A 310 -24.25 -38.00 -7.49
N THR A 311 -24.69 -39.19 -7.08
CA THR A 311 -23.99 -40.45 -7.35
C THR A 311 -23.77 -40.62 -8.85
N TYR A 312 -24.77 -40.32 -9.68
CA TYR A 312 -24.63 -40.34 -11.13
C TYR A 312 -23.57 -39.36 -11.64
N ARG A 313 -23.46 -38.14 -11.07
CA ARG A 313 -22.40 -37.19 -11.46
C ARG A 313 -21.01 -37.69 -11.06
N LEU A 314 -20.85 -38.29 -9.89
CA LEU A 314 -19.58 -38.88 -9.45
C LEU A 314 -19.18 -40.09 -10.32
N GLU A 315 -20.14 -40.96 -10.65
CA GLU A 315 -19.94 -42.06 -11.60
C GLU A 315 -19.55 -41.54 -13.00
N ARG A 316 -20.15 -40.42 -13.42
CA ARG A 316 -19.79 -39.76 -14.68
C ARG A 316 -18.35 -39.22 -14.66
N VAL A 317 -17.91 -38.64 -13.55
CA VAL A 317 -16.50 -38.24 -13.35
C VAL A 317 -15.59 -39.46 -13.51
N HIS A 318 -15.90 -40.57 -12.84
CA HIS A 318 -15.12 -41.80 -12.96
C HIS A 318 -15.08 -42.33 -14.40
N THR A 319 -16.22 -42.35 -15.10
CA THR A 319 -16.31 -42.81 -16.49
C THR A 319 -15.47 -41.96 -17.46
N LEU A 320 -15.40 -40.64 -17.24
CA LEU A 320 -14.67 -39.71 -18.11
C LEU A 320 -13.17 -39.69 -17.81
N THR A 321 -12.80 -39.71 -16.53
CA THR A 321 -11.41 -39.53 -16.09
C THR A 321 -10.67 -40.84 -15.84
N GLY A 322 -11.40 -41.94 -15.66
CA GLY A 322 -10.84 -43.20 -15.16
C GLY A 322 -10.52 -43.19 -13.66
N VAL A 323 -10.80 -42.09 -12.95
CA VAL A 323 -10.45 -41.87 -11.53
C VAL A 323 -11.71 -41.92 -10.67
N ASP A 324 -11.78 -42.87 -9.74
CA ASP A 324 -12.87 -43.04 -8.79
C ASP A 324 -12.76 -42.00 -7.64
N PRO A 325 -13.74 -41.08 -7.50
CA PRO A 325 -13.74 -40.08 -6.43
C PRO A 325 -13.91 -40.68 -5.02
N THR A 326 -14.33 -41.94 -4.91
CA THR A 326 -14.61 -42.62 -3.64
C THR A 326 -13.44 -43.47 -3.14
N GLU A 327 -12.53 -43.87 -4.03
CA GLU A 327 -11.36 -44.67 -3.69
C GLU A 327 -10.24 -43.78 -3.12
N PRO A 328 -9.73 -44.01 -1.89
CA PRO A 328 -8.91 -43.03 -1.17
C PRO A 328 -7.68 -42.49 -1.91
N VAL A 329 -6.93 -43.34 -2.62
CA VAL A 329 -5.71 -42.94 -3.34
C VAL A 329 -6.05 -42.11 -4.58
N GLN A 330 -7.04 -42.57 -5.35
CA GLN A 330 -7.51 -41.91 -6.57
C GLN A 330 -8.17 -40.57 -6.22
N ARG A 331 -8.96 -40.54 -5.16
CA ARG A 331 -9.57 -39.34 -4.59
C ARG A 331 -8.55 -38.29 -4.21
N TYR A 332 -7.44 -38.65 -3.56
CA TYR A 332 -6.43 -37.67 -3.16
C TYR A 332 -5.81 -36.96 -4.38
N MET A 333 -5.49 -37.71 -5.43
CA MET A 333 -5.04 -37.16 -6.71
C MET A 333 -6.11 -36.22 -7.27
N LEU A 334 -7.36 -36.68 -7.39
CA LEU A 334 -8.46 -35.91 -7.95
C LEU A 334 -8.73 -34.61 -7.16
N GLN A 335 -8.72 -34.68 -5.83
CA GLN A 335 -8.88 -33.52 -4.95
C GLN A 335 -7.74 -32.52 -5.12
N THR A 336 -6.50 -33.01 -5.23
CA THR A 336 -5.34 -32.15 -5.50
C THR A 336 -5.45 -31.48 -6.87
N SER A 337 -5.88 -32.22 -7.89
CA SER A 337 -6.14 -31.66 -9.23
C SER A 337 -7.25 -30.60 -9.20
N VAL A 338 -8.32 -30.81 -8.44
CA VAL A 338 -9.41 -29.83 -8.30
C VAL A 338 -8.95 -28.56 -7.58
N ILE A 339 -8.15 -28.69 -6.51
CA ILE A 339 -7.50 -27.54 -5.86
C ILE A 339 -6.58 -26.81 -6.85
N GLY A 340 -5.80 -27.58 -7.63
CA GLY A 340 -4.94 -27.05 -8.68
C GLY A 340 -5.70 -26.28 -9.75
N ALA A 341 -6.84 -26.79 -10.20
CA ALA A 341 -7.72 -26.12 -11.16
C ALA A 341 -8.20 -24.77 -10.63
N ARG A 342 -8.64 -24.70 -9.37
CA ARG A 342 -9.03 -23.43 -8.71
C ARG A 342 -7.85 -22.47 -8.61
N LEU A 343 -6.68 -22.96 -8.20
CA LEU A 343 -5.45 -22.17 -8.16
C LEU A 343 -5.00 -21.71 -9.55
N LEU A 344 -5.39 -22.37 -10.64
CA LEU A 344 -5.05 -21.97 -12.01
C LEU A 344 -6.16 -21.17 -12.70
N ASP A 345 -7.31 -20.96 -12.05
CA ASP A 345 -8.51 -20.35 -12.61
C ASP A 345 -9.05 -21.13 -13.85
N TRP A 346 -8.87 -22.46 -13.85
CA TRP A 346 -9.41 -23.36 -14.88
C TRP A 346 -10.81 -23.85 -14.49
N PRO A 347 -11.80 -23.92 -15.39
CA PRO A 347 -11.70 -23.81 -16.86
C PRO A 347 -11.90 -22.40 -17.43
N SER A 348 -12.05 -21.37 -16.60
CA SER A 348 -12.24 -19.99 -17.07
C SER A 348 -11.02 -19.43 -17.81
N ARG A 349 -9.82 -19.91 -17.48
CA ARG A 349 -8.57 -19.66 -18.21
C ARG A 349 -8.03 -20.98 -18.79
N PRO A 350 -7.54 -20.96 -20.04
CA PRO A 350 -6.85 -22.12 -20.61
C PRO A 350 -5.53 -22.38 -19.88
N LEU A 351 -5.16 -23.67 -19.79
CA LEU A 351 -3.97 -24.18 -19.12
C LEU A 351 -2.66 -23.90 -19.87
#